data_AF-A0A434FYB7-F1
#
_entry.id   AF-A0A434FYB7-F1
#
_cell.length_a   1.000
_cell.length_b   1.000
_cell.length_c   1.000
_cell.angle_alpha   90.00
_cell.angle_beta   90.00
_cell.angle_gamma   90.00
#
_symmetry.space_group_name_H-M   'P 1'
#
loop_
_entity.id
_entity.type
_entity.pdbx_description
1 polymer ?
#
loop_
_entity_poly.entity_id
_entity_poly.type
_entity_poly.pdbx_seq_one_letter_code
_entity_poly.pdbx_strand_id
1 'polypeptide(L)'
;SLLFQLDELMKAVDFVSVGSNDLFQFVMAVDRGNTQLADRFDTLSAPFLRVLKTIADAGVRNNTPVTLCGELAGRPISAMALIGLGFRSISMSPASIGPVKAMLTELPLQELKDFFKDNLMAPAQGTPMRALLQAFADDRSIPL
;
A
#
# COMPACT_ATOMS: atom_id res chain seq x y z
N SER A 1 -4.19 -4.55 -19.53
CA SER A 1 -3.47 -4.46 -18.25
C SER A 1 -4.07 -5.49 -17.30
N LEU A 2 -3.25 -6.27 -16.60
CA LEU A 2 -3.71 -7.31 -15.65
C LEU A 2 -4.60 -6.74 -14.53
N LEU A 3 -4.43 -5.45 -14.21
CA LEU A 3 -5.26 -4.75 -13.21
C LEU A 3 -6.76 -4.77 -13.54
N PHE A 4 -7.13 -4.86 -14.83
CA PHE A 4 -8.54 -4.88 -15.26
C PHE A 4 -9.08 -6.31 -15.44
N GLN A 5 -8.28 -7.33 -15.15
CA GLN A 5 -8.60 -8.76 -15.31
C GLN A 5 -8.32 -9.53 -14.01
N LEU A 6 -8.39 -8.83 -12.86
CA LEU A 6 -7.98 -9.40 -11.58
C LEU A 6 -8.81 -10.63 -11.21
N ASP A 7 -10.12 -10.63 -11.48
CA ASP A 7 -11.00 -11.73 -11.12
C ASP A 7 -10.72 -12.99 -11.94
N GLU A 8 -10.45 -12.86 -13.24
CA GLU A 8 -10.03 -13.98 -14.09
C GLU A 8 -8.65 -14.48 -13.72
N LEU A 9 -7.71 -13.57 -13.47
CA LEU A 9 -6.34 -13.90 -13.07
C LEU A 9 -6.32 -14.68 -11.76
N MET A 10 -7.06 -14.20 -10.75
CA MET A 10 -7.05 -14.78 -9.40
C MET A 10 -7.67 -16.18 -9.33
N LYS A 11 -8.62 -16.49 -10.22
CA LYS A 11 -9.18 -17.83 -10.36
C LYS A 11 -8.23 -18.82 -11.03
N ALA A 12 -7.19 -18.33 -11.72
CA ALA A 12 -6.25 -19.14 -12.49
C ALA A 12 -4.91 -19.37 -11.78
N VAL A 13 -4.69 -18.78 -10.60
CA VAL A 13 -3.40 -18.81 -9.88
C VAL A 13 -3.57 -19.12 -8.40
N ASP A 14 -2.56 -19.73 -7.80
CA ASP A 14 -2.56 -20.06 -6.37
C ASP A 14 -2.33 -18.84 -5.46
N PHE A 15 -1.64 -17.81 -5.96
CA PHE A 15 -1.41 -16.54 -5.27
C PHE A 15 -0.96 -15.45 -6.25
N VAL A 16 -0.98 -14.19 -5.80
CA VAL A 16 -0.45 -13.03 -6.53
C VAL A 16 0.60 -12.31 -5.70
N SER A 17 1.73 -11.95 -6.31
CA SER A 17 2.72 -11.04 -5.73
C SER A 17 2.78 -9.73 -6.50
N VAL A 18 2.40 -8.63 -5.84
CA VAL A 18 2.45 -7.28 -6.40
C VAL A 18 3.90 -6.76 -6.34
N GLY A 19 4.50 -6.48 -7.49
CA GLY A 19 5.74 -5.71 -7.59
C GLY A 19 5.45 -4.22 -7.49
N SER A 20 5.68 -3.61 -6.31
CA SER A 20 5.26 -2.22 -6.06
C SER A 20 5.92 -1.20 -6.99
N ASN A 21 7.17 -1.43 -7.35
CA ASN A 21 7.97 -0.50 -8.14
C ASN A 21 7.45 -0.39 -9.58
N ASP A 22 7.29 -1.53 -10.26
CA ASP A 22 6.81 -1.57 -11.65
C ASP A 22 5.35 -1.11 -11.72
N LEU A 23 4.50 -1.56 -10.79
CA LEU A 23 3.11 -1.14 -10.74
C LEU A 23 2.99 0.38 -10.61
N PHE A 24 3.79 0.99 -9.74
CA PHE A 24 3.78 2.44 -9.56
C PHE A 24 4.21 3.18 -10.83
N GLN A 25 5.28 2.72 -11.51
CA GLN A 25 5.76 3.32 -12.76
C GLN A 25 4.69 3.31 -13.84
N PHE A 26 4.02 2.16 -14.04
CA PHE A 26 2.97 2.04 -15.06
C PHE A 26 1.71 2.85 -14.71
N VAL A 27 1.32 2.89 -13.44
CA VAL A 27 0.12 3.63 -13.00
C VAL A 27 0.32 5.14 -13.07
N MET A 28 1.49 5.63 -12.66
CA MET A 28 1.77 7.07 -12.63
C MET A 28 2.36 7.61 -13.93
N ALA A 29 2.67 6.73 -14.89
CA ALA A 29 3.41 7.07 -16.11
C ALA A 29 4.72 7.83 -15.82
N VAL A 30 5.45 7.38 -14.79
CA VAL A 30 6.70 7.99 -14.33
C VAL A 30 7.86 7.05 -14.60
N ASP A 31 8.89 7.58 -15.26
CA ASP A 31 10.20 6.92 -15.33
C ASP A 31 11.03 7.30 -14.10
N ARG A 32 11.37 6.31 -13.27
CA ARG A 32 12.22 6.48 -12.06
C ARG A 32 13.65 6.91 -12.40
N GLY A 33 14.12 6.69 -13.63
CA GLY A 33 15.41 7.14 -14.13
C GLY A 33 15.47 8.65 -14.40
N ASN A 34 14.30 9.31 -14.47
CA ASN A 34 14.20 10.74 -14.69
C ASN A 34 14.11 11.49 -13.35
N THR A 35 15.25 11.95 -12.84
CA THR A 35 15.36 12.69 -11.57
C THR A 35 14.50 13.95 -11.50
N GLN A 36 14.09 14.53 -12.63
CA GLN A 36 13.19 15.69 -12.67
C GLN A 36 11.73 15.36 -12.34
N LEU A 37 11.34 14.07 -12.35
CA LEU A 37 9.98 13.60 -12.08
C LEU A 37 9.86 12.80 -10.78
N ALA A 38 10.99 12.44 -10.14
CA ALA A 38 11.02 11.54 -8.99
C ALA A 38 10.17 12.03 -7.80
N ASP A 39 10.12 13.35 -7.58
CA ASP A 39 9.40 13.95 -6.45
C ASP A 39 7.94 14.29 -6.76
N ARG A 40 7.49 14.13 -8.01
CA ARG A 40 6.12 14.51 -8.41
C ARG A 40 5.05 13.54 -7.92
N PHE A 41 5.41 12.30 -7.63
CA PHE A 41 4.44 11.26 -7.31
C PHE A 41 4.83 10.52 -6.04
N ASP A 42 3.98 10.64 -5.03
CA ASP A 42 4.12 9.93 -3.78
C ASP A 42 3.54 8.51 -3.91
N THR A 43 4.32 7.51 -3.51
CA THR A 43 3.88 6.11 -3.36
C THR A 43 2.78 5.91 -2.33
N LEU A 44 2.52 6.90 -1.47
CA LEU A 44 1.37 6.92 -0.56
C LEU A 44 0.25 7.85 -1.01
N SER A 45 0.26 8.32 -2.26
CA SER A 45 -0.84 9.11 -2.81
C SER A 45 -2.13 8.29 -2.88
N ALA A 46 -3.27 8.96 -2.64
CA ALA A 46 -4.58 8.31 -2.64
C ALA A 46 -4.90 7.53 -3.94
N PRO A 47 -4.59 8.04 -5.16
CA PRO A 47 -4.84 7.28 -6.39
C PRO A 47 -4.10 5.94 -6.44
N PHE A 48 -2.83 5.90 -6.02
CA PHE A 48 -2.07 4.65 -6.02
C PHE A 48 -2.52 3.71 -4.91
N LEU A 49 -2.84 4.22 -3.72
CA LEU A 49 -3.41 3.40 -2.65
C LEU A 49 -4.77 2.80 -3.05
N ARG A 50 -5.60 3.50 -3.85
CA ARG A 50 -6.83 2.93 -4.42
C ARG A 50 -6.55 1.76 -5.36
N VAL A 51 -5.50 1.84 -6.20
CA VAL A 51 -5.09 0.71 -7.05
C VAL A 51 -4.71 -0.50 -6.20
N LEU A 52 -3.90 -0.29 -5.16
CA LEU A 52 -3.52 -1.35 -4.23
C LEU A 52 -4.73 -1.94 -3.48
N LYS A 53 -5.68 -1.09 -3.07
CA LYS A 53 -6.95 -1.52 -2.45
C LYS A 53 -7.76 -2.42 -3.38
N THR A 54 -7.89 -2.05 -4.66
CA THR A 54 -8.59 -2.86 -5.66
C THR A 54 -7.96 -4.25 -5.78
N ILE A 55 -6.62 -4.34 -5.78
CA ILE A 55 -5.91 -5.62 -5.83
C ILE A 55 -6.16 -6.44 -4.55
N ALA A 56 -6.04 -5.82 -3.37
CA ALA A 56 -6.29 -6.51 -2.10
C ALA A 56 -7.73 -7.03 -2.01
N ASP A 57 -8.71 -6.22 -2.41
CA ASP A 57 -10.13 -6.60 -2.41
C ASP A 57 -10.43 -7.73 -3.38
N ALA A 58 -9.84 -7.70 -4.57
CA ALA A 58 -9.99 -8.80 -5.52
C ALA A 58 -9.45 -10.11 -4.92
N GLY A 59 -8.31 -10.06 -4.21
CA GLY A 59 -7.73 -11.22 -3.53
C GLY A 59 -8.69 -11.83 -2.52
N VAL A 60 -9.28 -10.99 -1.66
CA VAL A 60 -10.30 -11.42 -0.69
C VAL A 60 -11.53 -12.01 -1.40
N ARG A 61 -12.04 -11.33 -2.43
CA ARG A 61 -13.28 -11.74 -3.12
C ARG A 61 -13.15 -13.06 -3.88
N ASN A 62 -11.95 -13.38 -4.37
CA ASN A 62 -11.66 -14.62 -5.10
C ASN A 62 -10.99 -15.69 -4.22
N ASN A 63 -10.78 -15.42 -2.92
CA ASN A 63 -10.04 -16.28 -1.99
C ASN A 63 -8.61 -16.61 -2.47
N THR A 64 -7.95 -15.67 -3.15
CA THR A 64 -6.58 -15.82 -3.66
C THR A 64 -5.63 -15.00 -2.78
N PRO A 65 -4.62 -15.62 -2.14
CA PRO A 65 -3.61 -14.90 -1.38
C PRO A 65 -2.91 -13.81 -2.20
N VAL A 66 -2.84 -12.60 -1.62
CA VAL A 66 -2.13 -11.46 -2.22
C VAL A 66 -0.98 -11.06 -1.30
N THR A 67 0.22 -11.03 -1.87
CA THR A 67 1.42 -10.51 -1.24
C THR A 67 1.92 -9.27 -1.99
N LEU A 68 2.66 -8.40 -1.32
CA LEU A 68 3.37 -7.30 -1.97
C LEU A 68 4.87 -7.42 -1.68
N CYS A 69 5.67 -7.33 -2.74
CA CYS A 69 7.12 -7.27 -2.65
C CYS A 69 7.63 -5.92 -3.18
N GLY A 70 8.82 -5.54 -2.73
CA GLY A 70 9.51 -4.33 -3.15
C GLY A 70 9.75 -3.34 -2.02
N GLU A 71 10.35 -2.21 -2.36
CA GLU A 71 10.79 -1.20 -1.39
C GLU A 71 9.63 -0.62 -0.55
N LEU A 72 8.41 -0.61 -1.12
CA LEU A 72 7.24 -0.08 -0.43
C LEU A 72 6.89 -0.88 0.83
N ALA A 73 7.09 -2.20 0.82
CA ALA A 73 6.83 -3.06 1.98
C ALA A 73 7.85 -2.87 3.12
N GLY A 74 9.04 -2.34 2.82
CA GLY A 74 10.15 -2.25 3.78
C GLY A 74 10.19 -0.98 4.63
N ARG A 75 9.27 -0.04 4.43
CA ARG A 75 9.20 1.21 5.22
C ARG A 75 7.99 1.15 6.16
N PRO A 76 8.13 1.44 7.47
CA PRO A 76 7.03 1.32 8.43
C PRO A 76 5.75 2.04 8.00
N ILE A 77 5.81 3.33 7.63
CA ILE A 77 4.62 4.08 7.21
C ILE A 77 3.91 3.47 5.98
N SER A 78 4.70 2.92 5.06
CA SER A 78 4.16 2.28 3.85
C SER A 78 3.59 0.89 4.16
N ALA A 79 4.26 0.10 4.99
CA ALA A 79 3.75 -1.17 5.49
C ALA A 79 2.44 -0.98 6.27
N MET A 80 2.38 0.06 7.12
CA MET A 80 1.15 0.45 7.84
C MET A 80 0.00 0.67 6.85
N ALA A 81 0.22 1.46 5.80
CA ALA A 81 -0.79 1.68 4.77
C ALA A 81 -1.23 0.36 4.10
N LEU A 82 -0.31 -0.50 3.69
CA LEU A 82 -0.62 -1.78 3.06
C LEU A 82 -1.49 -2.68 3.95
N ILE A 83 -1.13 -2.80 5.24
CA ILE A 83 -1.89 -3.61 6.19
C ILE A 83 -3.29 -3.03 6.43
N GLY A 84 -3.41 -1.69 6.51
CA GLY A 84 -4.69 -0.98 6.60
C GLY A 84 -5.58 -1.17 5.37
N LEU A 85 -4.99 -1.21 4.17
CA LEU A 85 -5.72 -1.49 2.92
C LEU A 85 -6.21 -2.94 2.80
N GLY A 86 -5.64 -3.86 3.58
CA GLY A 86 -6.07 -5.26 3.64
C GLY A 86 -5.02 -6.29 3.25
N PHE A 87 -3.80 -5.89 2.89
CA PHE A 87 -2.72 -6.84 2.66
C PHE A 87 -2.40 -7.61 3.96
N ARG A 88 -2.11 -8.91 3.83
CA ARG A 88 -1.76 -9.79 4.96
C ARG A 88 -0.40 -10.44 4.81
N SER A 89 0.18 -10.39 3.62
CA SER A 89 1.55 -10.81 3.34
C SER A 89 2.28 -9.65 2.67
N ILE A 90 3.44 -9.27 3.24
CA ILE A 90 4.35 -8.29 2.65
C ILE A 90 5.78 -8.82 2.78
N SER A 91 6.60 -8.62 1.74
CA SER A 91 7.97 -9.11 1.67
C SER A 91 8.96 -7.96 1.55
N MET A 92 10.04 -8.02 2.33
CA MET A 92 11.03 -6.94 2.47
C MET A 92 12.42 -7.51 2.74
N SER A 93 13.44 -6.63 2.72
CA SER A 93 14.80 -7.00 3.12
C SER A 93 14.87 -7.32 4.63
N PRO A 94 15.79 -8.18 5.09
CA PRO A 94 15.90 -8.55 6.49
C PRO A 94 16.05 -7.35 7.45
N ALA A 95 16.77 -6.32 7.04
CA ALA A 95 16.97 -5.11 7.84
C ALA A 95 15.67 -4.32 8.10
N SER A 96 14.69 -4.40 7.20
CA SER A 96 13.39 -3.73 7.36
C SER A 96 12.43 -4.46 8.29
N ILE A 97 12.66 -5.75 8.57
CA ILE A 97 11.73 -6.57 9.35
C ILE A 97 11.55 -6.02 10.77
N GLY A 98 12.64 -5.61 11.43
CA GLY A 98 12.61 -5.10 12.80
C GLY A 98 11.71 -3.86 12.95
N PRO A 99 12.01 -2.76 12.24
CA PRO A 99 11.20 -1.54 12.28
C PRO A 99 9.73 -1.76 11.89
N VAL A 100 9.46 -2.52 10.82
CA VAL A 100 8.08 -2.80 10.42
C VAL A 100 7.35 -3.62 11.49
N LYS A 101 8.01 -4.63 12.07
CA LYS A 101 7.41 -5.44 13.13
C LYS A 101 7.09 -4.60 14.37
N ALA A 102 7.98 -3.71 14.79
CA ALA A 102 7.75 -2.81 15.93
C ALA A 102 6.54 -1.88 15.69
N MET A 103 6.39 -1.36 14.47
CA MET A 103 5.19 -0.60 14.08
C MET A 103 3.92 -1.46 14.16
N LEU A 104 3.96 -2.69 13.64
CA LEU A 104 2.80 -3.57 13.60
C LEU A 104 2.30 -3.99 14.98
N THR A 105 3.19 -4.14 15.97
CA THR A 105 2.77 -4.53 17.33
C THR A 105 1.98 -3.44 18.04
N GLU A 106 2.20 -2.18 17.68
CA GLU A 106 1.50 -1.02 18.26
C GLU A 106 0.33 -0.53 17.41
N LEU A 107 0.06 -1.13 16.25
CA LEU A 107 -0.91 -0.63 15.28
C LEU A 107 -2.37 -1.01 15.65
N PRO A 108 -3.27 -0.06 15.97
CA PRO A 108 -4.69 -0.33 16.09
C PRO A 108 -5.32 -0.54 14.70
N LEU A 109 -5.25 -1.78 14.22
CA LEU A 109 -5.63 -2.12 12.84
C LEU A 109 -7.08 -1.76 12.50
N GLN A 110 -8.01 -1.91 13.44
CA GLN A 110 -9.42 -1.60 13.17
C GLN A 110 -9.62 -0.09 12.94
N GLU A 111 -9.01 0.75 13.78
CA GLU A 111 -9.05 2.21 13.60
C GLU A 111 -8.39 2.65 12.28
N LEU A 112 -7.28 2.01 11.89
CA LEU A 112 -6.63 2.33 10.62
C LEU A 112 -7.53 1.96 9.42
N LYS A 113 -8.27 0.85 9.49
CA LYS A 113 -9.24 0.47 8.45
C LYS A 113 -10.37 1.49 8.35
N ASP A 114 -10.88 1.95 9.48
CA ASP A 114 -11.94 2.96 9.54
C ASP A 114 -11.42 4.30 8.99
N PHE A 115 -10.19 4.69 9.35
CA PHE A 115 -9.49 5.82 8.74
C PHE A 115 -9.43 5.72 7.21
N PHE A 116 -9.06 4.56 6.65
CA PHE A 116 -9.02 4.37 5.20
C PHE A 116 -10.41 4.42 4.56
N LYS A 117 -11.45 3.90 5.22
CA LYS A 117 -12.82 3.97 4.74
C LYS A 117 -13.26 5.43 4.54
N ASP A 118 -12.90 6.31 5.46
CA ASP A 118 -13.31 7.71 5.44
C ASP A 118 -12.45 8.58 4.52
N ASN A 119 -11.14 8.29 4.42
CA ASN A 119 -10.18 9.17 3.76
C ASN A 119 -9.74 8.71 2.36
N LEU A 120 -9.79 7.41 2.04
CA LEU A 120 -9.21 6.90 0.79
C LEU A 120 -9.94 7.40 -0.45
N MET A 121 -11.27 7.58 -0.36
CA MET A 121 -12.13 8.01 -1.47
C MET A 121 -12.34 9.52 -1.52
N ALA A 122 -11.85 10.27 -0.54
CA ALA A 122 -11.93 11.73 -0.53
C ALA A 122 -11.26 12.32 -1.80
N PRO A 123 -11.75 13.45 -2.33
CA PRO A 123 -11.11 14.12 -3.46
C PRO A 123 -9.62 14.38 -3.18
N ALA A 124 -8.76 14.25 -4.18
CA ALA A 124 -7.32 14.45 -4.05
C ALA A 124 -6.91 15.92 -3.79
N GLN A 125 -7.88 16.79 -3.49
CA GLN A 125 -7.68 18.20 -3.18
C GLN A 125 -7.70 18.34 -1.65
N GLY A 126 -6.52 18.39 -1.03
CA GLY A 126 -6.38 18.48 0.42
C GLY A 126 -5.02 18.03 0.91
N THR A 127 -4.93 17.74 2.21
CA THR A 127 -3.71 17.22 2.86
C THR A 127 -3.26 15.91 2.19
N PRO A 128 -1.97 15.77 1.81
CA PRO A 128 -1.46 14.52 1.25
C PRO A 128 -1.71 13.34 2.18
N MET A 129 -2.10 12.20 1.61
CA MET A 129 -2.40 10.98 2.38
C MET A 129 -1.21 10.53 3.26
N ARG A 130 0.03 10.74 2.82
CA ARG A 130 1.22 10.53 3.67
C ARG A 130 1.17 11.35 4.97
N ALA A 131 0.82 12.63 4.87
CA ALA A 131 0.74 13.50 6.04
C ALA A 131 -0.42 13.11 6.96
N LEU A 132 -1.55 12.66 6.40
CA LEU A 132 -2.65 12.10 7.20
C LEU A 132 -2.25 10.81 7.93
N LEU A 133 -1.51 9.91 7.27
CA LEU A 133 -0.99 8.69 7.88
C LEU A 133 0.06 8.99 8.95
N GLN A 134 0.91 10.01 8.74
CA GLN A 134 1.87 10.45 9.74
C GLN A 134 1.15 10.99 10.98
N ALA A 135 0.15 11.86 10.81
CA ALA A 135 -0.65 12.35 11.93
C ALA A 135 -1.38 11.21 12.66
N PHE A 136 -1.95 10.25 11.93
CA PHE A 136 -2.57 9.07 12.53
C PHE A 136 -1.59 8.28 13.43
N ALA A 137 -0.34 8.13 12.97
CA ALA A 137 0.70 7.44 13.73
C ALA A 137 1.17 8.25 14.94
N ASP A 138 1.41 9.55 14.77
CA ASP A 138 1.86 10.45 15.83
C ASP A 138 0.83 10.53 16.97
N ASP A 139 -0.46 10.69 16.64
CA ASP A 139 -1.57 10.75 17.60
C ASP A 139 -1.70 9.47 18.45
N ARG A 140 -1.19 8.35 17.94
CA ARG A 140 -1.25 7.02 18.58
C ARG A 140 0.11 6.53 19.06
N SER A 141 1.15 7.35 18.95
CA SER A 141 2.54 6.99 19.29
C SER A 141 3.03 5.72 18.59
N ILE A 142 2.60 5.50 17.34
CA ILE A 142 3.05 4.36 16.53
C ILE A 142 4.47 4.64 16.02
N PRO A 143 5.44 3.73 16.23
CA PRO A 143 6.82 3.97 15.81
C PRO A 143 6.97 3.81 14.29
N LEU A 144 7.32 4.89 13.58
CA LEU A 144 7.55 4.92 12.13
C LEU A 144 9.03 5.02 11.73
#